data_AF-A0A954ZNT3-F1
#
_entry.id   AF-A0A954ZNT3-F1
#
_cell.length_a   1.000
_cell.length_b   1.000
_cell.length_c   1.000
_cell.angle_alpha   90.00
_cell.angle_beta   90.00
_cell.angle_gamma   90.00
#
_symmetry.space_group_name_H-M   'P 1'
#
loop_
_entity.id
_entity.type
_entity.pdbx_description
1 polymer ?
#
loop_
_entity_poly.entity_id
_entity_poly.type
_entity_poly.pdbx_seq_one_letter_code
_entity_poly.pdbx_strand_id
1 'polypeptide(L)'
;AALRVGVLEAAASATGNGAYRFAAHKAMNYLLYQNAPTLRDGYLKHQETAPYIVLAWLVADDSIEPVEPTAGGMVTQRREPARYPHRDKTIVGRFLPDLDPDPDKANLCCNWTFTDRTIPDKLVLRSGWNSGDFFALVELAPTTFPYNAGGIVGLTRWGAPFTQVVTSKGETPENRLWVSDLSGMARRRYLPDPDRINEVWEQGKMQDMMTSVSFLRDTPNVILARVELQNPEGLPVRVIQEYVLVKNRFLVRRETVEFEEPFRARVASIWNTQNVGPFVGTHWVNTFLNAPVASNGQVAMNTPPADLLVYFVPQPDWRLQVIDRTAEDPRTAVCPAQVRYVWEGLPHSGQRLHSTQVYYPHAARRAPPVSNNPRSTPKNRDEELATLAGASSIQVVRDETEATILRFEFEPGRVEWAVFNPERRSLKVSSLETKEPLFYHAADLEGRSIRDE
;
A
#
# COMPACT_ATOMS: atom_id res chain seq x y z
N ALA A 1 -17.32 9.96 -7.10
CA ALA A 1 -17.39 9.57 -5.68
C ALA A 1 -18.32 10.49 -4.88
N ALA A 2 -18.21 11.81 -5.03
CA ALA A 2 -19.01 12.79 -4.27
C ALA A 2 -20.53 12.61 -4.40
N LEU A 3 -21.06 12.31 -5.60
CA LEU A 3 -22.49 12.00 -5.76
C LEU A 3 -22.96 10.84 -4.88
N ARG A 4 -22.13 9.80 -4.69
CA ARG A 4 -22.49 8.64 -3.86
C ARG A 4 -22.65 9.04 -2.39
N VAL A 5 -21.88 10.01 -1.91
CA VAL A 5 -22.05 10.56 -0.56
C VAL A 5 -23.45 11.15 -0.44
N GLY A 6 -23.87 12.02 -1.37
CA GLY A 6 -25.23 12.58 -1.35
C GLY A 6 -26.35 11.52 -1.44
N VAL A 7 -26.14 10.45 -2.21
CA VAL A 7 -27.08 9.31 -2.25
C VAL A 7 -27.19 8.60 -0.90
N LEU A 8 -26.06 8.39 -0.21
CA LEU A 8 -26.06 7.81 1.13
C LEU A 8 -26.78 8.71 2.13
N GLU A 9 -26.56 10.03 2.07
CA GLU A 9 -27.29 10.98 2.92
C GLU A 9 -28.81 10.93 2.67
N ALA A 10 -29.24 10.88 1.41
CA ALA A 10 -30.65 10.73 1.07
C ALA A 10 -31.23 9.40 1.57
N ALA A 11 -30.45 8.31 1.49
CA ALA A 11 -30.84 7.01 2.04
C ALA A 11 -30.95 7.06 3.57
N ALA A 12 -30.07 7.79 4.26
CA ALA A 12 -30.17 7.99 5.70
C ALA A 12 -31.51 8.64 6.06
N SER A 13 -31.83 9.78 5.44
CA SER A 13 -33.11 10.50 5.67
C SER A 13 -34.33 9.64 5.35
N ALA A 14 -34.30 8.87 4.28
CA ALA A 14 -35.44 8.01 3.89
C ALA A 14 -35.65 6.81 4.83
N THR A 15 -34.60 6.36 5.53
CA THR A 15 -34.64 5.12 6.34
C THR A 15 -34.51 5.37 7.84
N GLY A 16 -34.11 6.57 8.26
CA GLY A 16 -33.71 6.84 9.65
C GLY A 16 -32.40 6.14 10.05
N ASN A 17 -31.65 5.57 9.11
CA ASN A 17 -30.47 4.75 9.41
C ASN A 17 -29.17 5.56 9.32
N GLY A 18 -28.58 5.83 10.50
CA GLY A 18 -27.33 6.57 10.65
C GLY A 18 -26.09 5.95 9.96
N ALA A 19 -26.12 4.67 9.59
CA ALA A 19 -25.02 4.03 8.87
C ALA A 19 -24.75 4.65 7.49
N TYR A 20 -25.75 5.31 6.89
CA TYR A 20 -25.60 6.02 5.63
C TYR A 20 -25.23 7.51 5.82
N ARG A 21 -25.30 8.05 7.03
CA ARG A 21 -25.08 9.48 7.38
C ARG A 21 -23.60 9.84 7.61
N PHE A 22 -22.73 8.85 7.71
CA PHE A 22 -21.39 9.04 8.28
C PHE A 22 -20.44 9.94 7.46
N ALA A 23 -20.64 10.07 6.14
CA ALA A 23 -19.58 10.52 5.25
C ALA A 23 -19.59 12.03 4.92
N ALA A 24 -20.75 12.68 4.77
CA ALA A 24 -20.79 14.05 4.22
C ALA A 24 -20.05 15.07 5.09
N HIS A 25 -20.28 15.06 6.40
CA HIS A 25 -19.62 15.97 7.34
C HIS A 25 -18.09 15.82 7.32
N LYS A 26 -17.59 14.58 7.34
CA LYS A 26 -16.15 14.30 7.26
C LYS A 26 -15.55 14.75 5.93
N ALA A 27 -16.24 14.47 4.82
CA ALA A 27 -15.81 14.89 3.49
C ALA A 27 -15.81 16.42 3.33
N MET A 28 -16.80 17.11 3.91
CA MET A 28 -16.88 18.57 3.90
C MET A 28 -15.74 19.21 4.71
N ASN A 29 -15.43 18.67 5.90
CA ASN A 29 -14.29 19.14 6.70
C ASN A 29 -12.96 18.98 5.95
N TYR A 30 -12.77 17.85 5.27
CA TYR A 30 -11.59 17.65 4.43
C TYR A 30 -11.56 18.62 3.23
N LEU A 31 -12.71 18.86 2.59
CA LEU A 31 -12.81 19.83 1.51
C LEU A 31 -12.46 21.25 1.97
N LEU A 32 -12.94 21.66 3.15
CA LEU A 32 -12.60 22.96 3.77
C LEU A 32 -11.10 23.07 4.05
N TYR A 33 -10.49 22.02 4.60
CA TYR A 33 -9.04 21.96 4.80
C TYR A 33 -8.25 22.10 3.48
N GLN A 34 -8.79 21.60 2.38
CA GLN A 34 -8.18 21.65 1.06
C GLN A 34 -8.63 22.84 0.20
N ASN A 35 -9.42 23.78 0.74
CA ASN A 35 -10.09 24.81 -0.04
C ASN A 35 -9.11 25.70 -0.83
N ALA A 36 -8.03 26.17 -0.19
CA ALA A 36 -7.07 27.06 -0.86
C ALA A 36 -6.38 26.40 -2.06
N PRO A 37 -5.86 25.15 -1.96
CA PRO A 37 -5.38 24.38 -3.12
C PRO A 37 -6.44 24.18 -4.21
N THR A 38 -7.67 23.78 -3.84
CA THR A 38 -8.70 23.36 -4.81
C THR A 38 -9.34 24.54 -5.54
N LEU A 39 -9.37 25.75 -4.96
CA LEU A 39 -9.93 26.95 -5.60
C LEU A 39 -9.25 27.34 -6.92
N ARG A 40 -7.99 26.93 -7.10
CA ARG A 40 -7.18 27.20 -8.29
C ARG A 40 -7.43 26.20 -9.43
N ASP A 41 -8.16 25.12 -9.17
CA ASP A 41 -8.42 24.05 -10.12
C ASP A 41 -9.90 24.02 -10.53
N GLY A 42 -10.17 24.21 -11.82
CA GLY A 42 -11.54 24.27 -12.33
C GLY A 42 -12.31 22.95 -12.17
N TYR A 43 -11.64 21.80 -12.23
CA TYR A 43 -12.29 20.49 -12.16
C TYR A 43 -12.75 20.16 -10.73
N LEU A 44 -11.83 20.29 -9.76
CA LEU A 44 -12.09 20.07 -8.33
C LEU A 44 -13.09 21.09 -7.78
N LYS A 45 -13.01 22.35 -8.25
CA LYS A 45 -13.92 23.42 -7.84
C LYS A 45 -15.32 23.29 -8.43
N HIS A 46 -15.45 22.99 -9.73
CA HIS A 46 -16.71 23.18 -10.45
C HIS A 46 -17.31 21.94 -11.08
N GLN A 47 -16.54 20.92 -11.44
CA GLN A 47 -17.04 19.91 -12.37
C GLN A 47 -17.59 18.63 -11.76
N GLU A 48 -17.20 18.19 -10.55
CA GLU A 48 -17.72 16.89 -10.07
C GLU A 48 -17.51 16.52 -8.60
N THR A 49 -16.80 17.34 -7.81
CA THR A 49 -16.42 16.95 -6.44
C THR A 49 -16.94 17.91 -5.39
N ALA A 50 -16.46 19.15 -5.35
CA ALA A 50 -16.83 20.10 -4.30
C ALA A 50 -18.35 20.38 -4.23
N PRO A 51 -19.06 20.67 -5.35
CA PRO A 51 -20.49 21.00 -5.27
C PRO A 51 -21.34 19.85 -4.70
N TYR A 52 -21.06 18.60 -5.08
CA TYR A 52 -21.81 17.45 -4.59
C TYR A 52 -21.54 17.15 -3.11
N ILE A 53 -20.32 17.36 -2.62
CA ILE A 53 -20.03 17.23 -1.18
C ILE A 53 -20.70 18.36 -0.39
N VAL A 54 -20.66 19.60 -0.89
CA VAL A 54 -21.36 20.73 -0.26
C VAL A 54 -22.86 20.50 -0.22
N LEU A 55 -23.46 20.04 -1.33
CA LEU A 55 -24.88 19.70 -1.39
C LEU A 55 -25.20 18.55 -0.43
N ALA A 56 -24.43 17.47 -0.43
CA ALA A 56 -24.61 16.36 0.49
C ALA A 56 -24.53 16.81 1.95
N TRP A 57 -23.61 17.72 2.29
CA TRP A 57 -23.52 18.29 3.63
C TRP A 57 -24.74 19.17 3.97
N LEU A 58 -25.17 20.05 3.06
CA LEU A 58 -26.29 20.97 3.26
C LEU A 58 -27.65 20.29 3.44
N VAL A 59 -27.90 19.21 2.70
CA VAL A 59 -29.21 18.54 2.68
C VAL A 59 -29.33 17.38 3.65
N ALA A 60 -28.25 17.04 4.34
CA ALA A 60 -28.26 15.86 5.17
C ALA A 60 -28.96 16.13 6.51
N ASP A 61 -29.71 15.14 6.97
CA ASP A 61 -30.57 15.24 8.14
C ASP A 61 -29.77 15.07 9.42
N ASP A 62 -29.49 16.17 10.10
CA ASP A 62 -28.73 16.21 11.36
C ASP A 62 -29.51 15.71 12.57
N SER A 63 -30.80 15.37 12.41
CA SER A 63 -31.54 14.67 13.46
C SER A 63 -31.20 13.17 13.53
N ILE A 64 -30.53 12.64 12.51
CA ILE A 64 -30.08 11.24 12.45
C ILE A 64 -28.64 11.17 12.93
N GLU A 65 -28.40 10.46 14.03
CA GLU A 65 -27.06 10.25 14.56
C GLU A 65 -26.22 9.39 13.61
N PRO A 66 -25.04 9.85 13.15
CA PRO A 66 -24.18 9.06 12.27
C PRO A 66 -23.63 7.83 12.98
N VAL A 67 -23.71 6.67 12.31
CA VAL A 67 -23.10 5.43 12.81
C VAL A 67 -21.78 5.22 12.09
N GLU A 68 -20.69 5.19 12.85
CA GLU A 68 -19.36 4.89 12.32
C GLU A 68 -19.30 3.45 11.77
N PRO A 69 -18.82 3.24 10.52
CA PRO A 69 -18.64 1.89 10.00
C PRO A 69 -17.59 1.13 10.81
N THR A 70 -17.72 -0.19 10.88
CA THR A 70 -16.72 -1.03 11.57
C THR A 70 -15.32 -0.79 10.98
N ALA A 71 -14.40 -0.34 11.83
CA ALA A 71 -12.97 -0.32 11.50
C ALA A 71 -12.40 -1.73 11.57
N GLY A 72 -11.28 -1.98 10.88
CA GLY A 72 -10.68 -3.30 10.89
C GLY A 72 -10.02 -3.73 9.61
N GLY A 73 -9.75 -5.03 9.56
CA GLY A 73 -9.28 -5.74 8.38
C GLY A 73 -10.43 -6.13 7.46
N MET A 74 -10.36 -5.82 6.17
CA MET A 74 -11.36 -6.22 5.19
C MET A 74 -10.73 -6.54 3.83
N VAL A 75 -11.26 -7.55 3.15
CA VAL A 75 -10.97 -7.81 1.74
C VAL A 75 -12.18 -7.42 0.90
N THR A 76 -12.03 -6.47 -0.01
CA THR A 76 -13.08 -6.15 -0.98
C THR A 76 -12.99 -7.08 -2.18
N GLN A 77 -14.13 -7.26 -2.84
CA GLN A 77 -14.24 -8.06 -4.06
C GLN A 77 -14.73 -7.17 -5.20
N ARG A 78 -14.34 -7.51 -6.42
CA ARG A 78 -14.85 -6.87 -7.65
C ARG A 78 -15.08 -7.91 -8.74
N ARG A 79 -15.88 -7.56 -9.73
CA ARG A 79 -15.85 -8.27 -11.02
C ARG A 79 -14.50 -8.01 -11.69
N GLU A 80 -13.90 -9.09 -12.19
CA GLU A 80 -12.61 -9.06 -12.87
C GLU A 80 -12.71 -8.12 -14.07
N PRO A 81 -11.93 -7.04 -14.08
CA PRO A 81 -11.87 -6.19 -15.23
C PRO A 81 -10.94 -6.88 -16.25
N ALA A 82 -11.34 -6.91 -17.51
CA ALA A 82 -10.59 -7.51 -18.60
C ALA A 82 -10.43 -6.51 -19.76
N ARG A 83 -9.28 -6.59 -20.44
CA ARG A 83 -9.00 -5.74 -21.59
C ARG A 83 -9.02 -6.52 -22.89
N TYR A 84 -9.67 -5.94 -23.90
CA TYR A 84 -9.80 -6.48 -25.25
C TYR A 84 -9.58 -5.37 -26.29
N PRO A 85 -9.21 -5.70 -27.54
CA PRO A 85 -9.15 -4.73 -28.64
C PRO A 85 -10.49 -3.98 -28.78
N HIS A 86 -10.49 -2.65 -28.70
CA HIS A 86 -11.73 -1.88 -28.54
C HIS A 86 -12.51 -1.67 -29.84
N ARG A 87 -11.86 -1.87 -30.99
CA ARG A 87 -12.45 -1.70 -32.33
C ARG A 87 -12.73 -3.02 -33.05
N ASP A 88 -12.32 -4.15 -32.49
CA ASP A 88 -12.60 -5.45 -33.08
C ASP A 88 -14.07 -5.80 -32.86
N LYS A 89 -14.89 -5.61 -33.90
CA LYS A 89 -16.34 -5.81 -33.82
C LYS A 89 -16.73 -7.24 -33.46
N THR A 90 -15.93 -8.22 -33.86
CA THR A 90 -16.17 -9.63 -33.51
C THR A 90 -15.97 -9.86 -32.02
N ILE A 91 -14.96 -9.22 -31.41
CA ILE A 91 -14.72 -9.31 -29.97
C ILE A 91 -15.75 -8.45 -29.20
N VAL A 92 -15.97 -7.21 -29.61
CA VAL A 92 -16.90 -6.29 -28.92
C VAL A 92 -18.34 -6.83 -28.96
N GLY A 93 -18.75 -7.46 -30.05
CA GLY A 93 -20.09 -8.05 -30.20
C GLY A 93 -20.41 -9.15 -29.19
N ARG A 94 -19.39 -9.74 -28.53
CA ARG A 94 -19.58 -10.68 -27.42
C ARG A 94 -20.15 -10.03 -26.17
N PHE A 95 -19.97 -8.72 -26.00
CA PHE A 95 -20.39 -7.96 -24.83
C PHE A 95 -21.58 -7.03 -25.10
N LEU A 96 -21.84 -6.70 -26.37
CA LEU A 96 -22.89 -5.79 -26.80
C LEU A 96 -23.80 -6.51 -27.82
N PRO A 97 -24.97 -7.03 -27.40
CA PRO A 97 -25.86 -7.84 -28.25
C PRO A 97 -26.36 -7.13 -29.52
N ASP A 98 -26.50 -5.81 -29.47
CA ASP A 98 -27.00 -4.96 -30.57
C ASP A 98 -25.90 -3.98 -31.04
N LEU A 99 -24.72 -4.53 -31.35
CA LEU A 99 -23.55 -3.75 -31.73
C LEU A 99 -23.76 -3.00 -33.06
N ASP A 100 -23.57 -1.68 -33.07
CA ASP A 100 -23.52 -0.90 -34.31
C ASP A 100 -22.32 -1.35 -35.17
N PRO A 101 -22.55 -1.83 -36.42
CA PRO A 101 -21.50 -2.34 -37.27
C PRO A 101 -20.54 -1.25 -37.77
N ASP A 102 -20.90 0.04 -37.67
CA ASP A 102 -20.04 1.17 -38.03
C ASP A 102 -18.71 1.10 -37.24
N PRO A 103 -17.54 1.07 -37.92
CA PRO A 103 -16.24 0.90 -37.28
C PRO A 103 -15.92 1.96 -36.21
N ASP A 104 -16.52 3.15 -36.30
CA ASP A 104 -16.25 4.25 -35.38
C ASP A 104 -17.24 4.34 -34.21
N LYS A 105 -18.32 3.55 -34.23
CA LYS A 105 -19.34 3.53 -33.17
C LYS A 105 -19.24 2.31 -32.28
N ALA A 106 -19.92 2.33 -31.13
CA ALA A 106 -20.08 1.19 -30.24
C ALA A 106 -18.77 0.43 -29.89
N ASN A 107 -17.66 1.16 -29.72
CA ASN A 107 -16.35 0.62 -29.35
C ASN A 107 -16.21 0.50 -27.82
N LEU A 108 -15.35 -0.40 -27.34
CA LEU A 108 -15.10 -0.52 -25.89
C LEU A 108 -14.33 0.70 -25.36
N CYS A 109 -14.93 1.47 -24.46
CA CYS A 109 -14.25 2.62 -23.84
C CYS A 109 -13.04 2.15 -23.03
N CYS A 110 -11.87 2.73 -23.30
CA CYS A 110 -10.60 2.38 -22.66
C CYS A 110 -10.27 0.87 -22.73
N ASN A 111 -10.83 0.15 -23.71
CA ASN A 111 -10.61 -1.29 -23.92
C ASN A 111 -11.10 -2.18 -22.77
N TRP A 112 -11.94 -1.67 -21.86
CA TRP A 112 -12.35 -2.42 -20.67
C TRP A 112 -13.73 -3.05 -20.81
N THR A 113 -13.84 -4.27 -20.32
CA THR A 113 -15.08 -4.96 -20.00
C THR A 113 -14.94 -5.68 -18.65
N PHE A 114 -16.01 -6.30 -18.16
CA PHE A 114 -15.98 -7.13 -16.97
C PHE A 114 -16.33 -8.57 -17.34
N THR A 115 -15.59 -9.52 -16.77
CA THR A 115 -15.99 -10.93 -16.84
C THR A 115 -16.94 -11.25 -15.69
N ASP A 116 -17.51 -12.45 -15.71
CA ASP A 116 -18.35 -12.96 -14.62
C ASP A 116 -17.51 -13.42 -13.41
N ARG A 117 -16.18 -13.49 -13.54
CA ARG A 117 -15.30 -13.87 -12.43
C ARG A 117 -15.28 -12.76 -11.39
N THR A 118 -15.41 -13.14 -10.12
CA THR A 118 -15.14 -12.25 -8.99
C THR A 118 -13.72 -12.48 -8.48
N ILE A 119 -13.00 -11.41 -8.20
CA ILE A 119 -11.60 -11.41 -7.75
C ILE A 119 -11.43 -10.52 -6.52
N PRO A 120 -10.42 -10.78 -5.67
CA PRO A 120 -9.99 -9.83 -4.65
C PRO A 120 -9.60 -8.49 -5.28
N ASP A 121 -10.06 -7.39 -4.68
CA ASP A 121 -9.81 -6.03 -5.18
C ASP A 121 -8.86 -5.25 -4.27
N LYS A 122 -9.18 -5.16 -2.98
CA LYS A 122 -8.35 -4.44 -2.00
C LYS A 122 -8.27 -5.19 -0.69
N LEU A 123 -7.11 -5.15 -0.04
CA LEU A 123 -6.98 -5.42 1.38
C LEU A 123 -6.93 -4.07 2.09
N VAL A 124 -7.91 -3.84 2.95
CA VAL A 124 -8.05 -2.66 3.80
C VAL A 124 -7.60 -3.04 5.21
N LEU A 125 -6.64 -2.30 5.75
CA LEU A 125 -6.18 -2.44 7.13
C LEU A 125 -6.41 -1.10 7.82
N ARG A 126 -7.40 -0.99 8.71
CA ARG A 126 -7.81 0.28 9.30
C ARG A 126 -7.96 0.20 10.82
N SER A 127 -7.37 1.15 11.53
CA SER A 127 -7.49 1.27 12.99
C SER A 127 -8.79 1.94 13.43
N GLY A 128 -9.27 2.93 12.65
CA GLY A 128 -10.46 3.73 12.91
C GLY A 128 -10.76 4.66 11.73
N TRP A 129 -11.77 5.53 11.86
CA TRP A 129 -12.20 6.45 10.79
C TRP A 129 -11.93 7.92 11.06
N ASN A 130 -11.14 8.25 12.08
CA ASN A 130 -10.74 9.61 12.39
C ASN A 130 -9.41 9.95 11.70
N SER A 131 -9.11 11.24 11.57
CA SER A 131 -7.87 11.69 10.92
C SER A 131 -6.63 11.14 11.63
N GLY A 132 -6.70 10.95 12.95
CA GLY A 132 -5.62 10.36 13.75
C GLY A 132 -5.32 8.90 13.44
N ASP A 133 -6.26 8.17 12.83
CA ASP A 133 -6.20 6.73 12.74
C ASP A 133 -5.24 6.24 11.65
N PHE A 134 -4.57 5.12 11.93
CA PHE A 134 -3.65 4.49 11.00
C PHE A 134 -4.42 3.61 10.00
N PHE A 135 -4.14 3.82 8.71
CA PHE A 135 -4.81 3.15 7.60
C PHE A 135 -3.79 2.74 6.53
N ALA A 136 -3.94 1.52 6.01
CA ALA A 136 -3.25 1.01 4.85
C ALA A 136 -4.24 0.42 3.83
N LEU A 137 -3.97 0.65 2.55
CA LEU A 137 -4.72 0.10 1.41
C LEU A 137 -3.76 -0.64 0.49
N VAL A 138 -4.01 -1.93 0.28
CA VAL A 138 -3.21 -2.78 -0.60
C VAL A 138 -4.04 -3.13 -1.83
N GLU A 139 -3.46 -2.93 -3.02
CA GLU A 139 -4.04 -3.38 -4.28
C GLU A 139 -3.95 -4.91 -4.37
N LEU A 140 -5.05 -5.60 -4.68
CA LEU A 140 -5.06 -7.05 -4.84
C LEU A 140 -5.46 -7.49 -6.24
N ALA A 141 -6.06 -6.62 -7.04
CA ALA A 141 -6.58 -7.01 -8.33
C ALA A 141 -5.41 -7.36 -9.28
N PRO A 142 -5.32 -8.61 -9.77
CA PRO A 142 -4.16 -9.06 -10.54
C PRO A 142 -4.05 -8.37 -11.90
N THR A 143 -5.17 -8.06 -12.53
CA THR A 143 -5.25 -7.52 -13.90
C THR A 143 -5.60 -6.04 -13.95
N THR A 144 -5.50 -5.30 -12.83
CA THR A 144 -5.61 -3.83 -12.88
C THR A 144 -4.39 -3.24 -13.57
N PHE A 145 -4.59 -2.10 -14.22
CA PHE A 145 -3.52 -1.38 -14.93
C PHE A 145 -3.27 -0.03 -14.23
N PRO A 146 -2.04 0.25 -13.77
CA PRO A 146 -0.86 -0.64 -13.82
C PRO A 146 -0.98 -1.90 -12.96
N TYR A 147 -0.24 -2.96 -13.33
CA TYR A 147 -0.16 -4.17 -12.50
C TYR A 147 0.52 -3.82 -11.18
N ASN A 148 -0.27 -3.82 -10.11
CA ASN A 148 0.23 -3.47 -8.79
C ASN A 148 -0.33 -4.33 -7.66
N ALA A 149 -0.80 -5.53 -7.99
CA ALA A 149 -1.21 -6.49 -6.97
C ALA A 149 -0.08 -6.67 -5.93
N GLY A 150 -0.45 -6.61 -4.65
CA GLY A 150 0.44 -6.65 -3.50
C GLY A 150 1.04 -5.30 -3.09
N GLY A 151 0.82 -4.23 -3.85
CA GLY A 151 1.37 -2.91 -3.54
C GLY A 151 0.53 -2.12 -2.54
N ILE A 152 1.19 -1.46 -1.58
CA ILE A 152 0.54 -0.50 -0.66
C ILE A 152 0.28 0.79 -1.43
N VAL A 153 -0.95 1.00 -1.89
CA VAL A 153 -1.35 2.16 -2.69
C VAL A 153 -1.85 3.33 -1.84
N GLY A 154 -2.06 3.12 -0.55
CA GLY A 154 -2.34 4.18 0.42
C GLY A 154 -1.85 3.81 1.80
N LEU A 155 -1.18 4.74 2.48
CA LEU A 155 -0.78 4.63 3.88
C LEU A 155 -0.93 6.01 4.51
N THR A 156 -1.75 6.13 5.56
CA THR A 156 -2.04 7.42 6.19
C THR A 156 -2.10 7.32 7.71
N ARG A 157 -1.66 8.37 8.41
CA ARG A 157 -1.88 8.58 9.84
C ARG A 157 -1.92 10.08 10.13
N TRP A 158 -2.70 10.51 11.12
CA TRP A 158 -2.86 11.93 11.49
C TRP A 158 -3.25 12.84 10.31
N GLY A 159 -3.98 12.29 9.33
CA GLY A 159 -4.37 12.98 8.10
C GLY A 159 -3.24 13.18 7.09
N ALA A 160 -2.01 12.73 7.38
CA ALA A 160 -0.88 12.79 6.48
C ALA A 160 -0.76 11.49 5.67
N PRO A 161 -0.64 11.54 4.33
CA PRO A 161 -0.27 10.39 3.52
C PRO A 161 1.24 10.20 3.47
N PHE A 162 1.68 8.95 3.46
CA PHE A 162 3.11 8.59 3.38
C PHE A 162 3.54 8.04 2.03
N THR A 163 2.60 7.87 1.11
CA THR A 163 2.86 7.48 -0.27
C THR A 163 1.77 8.03 -1.19
N GLN A 164 2.10 8.11 -2.48
CA GLN A 164 1.14 8.35 -3.54
C GLN A 164 1.56 7.57 -4.80
N VAL A 165 0.57 7.01 -5.50
CA VAL A 165 0.77 6.38 -6.80
C VAL A 165 0.92 7.43 -7.91
N VAL A 166 1.61 7.06 -8.98
CA VAL A 166 1.75 7.92 -10.17
C VAL A 166 0.39 8.22 -10.79
N THR A 167 0.18 9.49 -11.14
CA THR A 167 -1.04 9.96 -11.81
C THR A 167 -0.98 9.69 -13.32
N SER A 168 -0.93 8.43 -13.73
CA SER A 168 -0.90 8.09 -15.16
C SER A 168 -1.54 6.75 -15.49
N LYS A 169 -1.97 6.61 -16.75
CA LYS A 169 -2.32 5.32 -17.34
C LYS A 169 -1.03 4.71 -17.91
N GLY A 170 -0.44 3.75 -17.21
CA GLY A 170 0.69 2.96 -17.72
C GLY A 170 1.45 2.29 -16.58
N GLU A 171 2.29 1.32 -16.91
CA GLU A 171 3.06 0.51 -15.95
C GLU A 171 3.94 1.40 -15.06
N THR A 172 3.74 1.29 -13.74
CA THR A 172 4.67 1.80 -12.72
C THR A 172 4.61 0.86 -11.51
N PRO A 173 5.74 0.33 -11.00
CA PRO A 173 5.73 -0.47 -9.80
C PRO A 173 5.52 0.41 -8.56
N GLU A 174 4.47 0.14 -7.76
CA GLU A 174 4.11 0.92 -6.58
C GLU A 174 4.13 0.06 -5.30
N ASN A 175 5.10 0.35 -4.41
CA ASN A 175 5.15 -0.13 -3.02
C ASN A 175 4.92 -1.63 -2.78
N ARG A 176 5.52 -2.49 -3.61
CA ARG A 176 5.46 -3.96 -3.51
C ARG A 176 6.85 -4.60 -3.59
N LEU A 177 6.94 -5.90 -3.35
CA LEU A 177 8.05 -6.72 -3.82
C LEU A 177 8.03 -6.75 -5.35
N TRP A 178 9.05 -6.18 -5.97
CA TRP A 178 9.21 -6.14 -7.42
C TRP A 178 10.30 -7.13 -7.84
N VAL A 179 9.95 -8.04 -8.74
CA VAL A 179 10.86 -9.04 -9.30
C VAL A 179 11.12 -8.68 -10.76
N SER A 180 12.38 -8.48 -11.13
CA SER A 180 12.78 -8.20 -12.51
C SER A 180 13.58 -9.37 -13.07
N ASP A 181 13.26 -9.80 -14.29
CA ASP A 181 14.11 -10.70 -15.07
C ASP A 181 15.21 -9.89 -15.76
N LEU A 182 16.43 -9.99 -15.22
CA LEU A 182 17.62 -9.31 -15.74
C LEU A 182 18.20 -10.00 -16.98
N SER A 183 17.76 -11.23 -17.28
CA SER A 183 18.21 -11.99 -18.45
C SER A 183 17.30 -11.85 -19.66
N GLY A 184 16.03 -11.48 -19.45
CA GLY A 184 14.98 -11.52 -20.48
C GLY A 184 14.62 -12.93 -20.95
N MET A 185 15.03 -13.97 -20.20
CA MET A 185 14.84 -15.38 -20.57
C MET A 185 13.77 -16.09 -19.73
N ALA A 186 13.20 -15.46 -18.71
CA ALA A 186 12.16 -16.06 -17.89
C ALA A 186 10.93 -16.39 -18.76
N ARG A 187 10.45 -17.63 -18.66
CA ARG A 187 9.26 -18.06 -19.40
C ARG A 187 8.01 -17.45 -18.78
N ARG A 188 7.55 -16.33 -19.33
CA ARG A 188 6.32 -15.68 -18.87
C ARG A 188 5.08 -16.55 -19.12
N ARG A 189 4.17 -16.55 -18.16
CA ARG A 189 2.90 -17.26 -18.15
C ARG A 189 1.77 -16.30 -18.51
N TYR A 190 0.96 -16.72 -19.46
CA TYR A 190 -0.12 -15.93 -20.01
C TYR A 190 -1.45 -16.66 -19.86
N LEU A 191 -2.54 -15.90 -19.77
CA LEU A 191 -3.87 -16.44 -19.80
C LEU A 191 -4.13 -17.18 -21.12
N PRO A 192 -4.96 -18.24 -21.09
CA PRO A 192 -5.30 -18.99 -22.30
C PRO A 192 -6.24 -18.23 -23.26
N ASP A 193 -6.81 -17.10 -22.84
CA ASP A 193 -7.67 -16.25 -23.67
C ASP A 193 -6.81 -15.43 -24.66
N PRO A 194 -6.78 -15.79 -25.96
CA PRO A 194 -5.92 -15.14 -26.94
C PRO A 194 -6.37 -13.71 -27.27
N ASP A 195 -7.60 -13.33 -26.93
CA ASP A 195 -8.14 -12.02 -27.27
C ASP A 195 -7.83 -10.96 -26.21
N ARG A 196 -7.35 -11.35 -25.02
CA ARG A 196 -6.95 -10.40 -24.00
C ARG A 196 -5.67 -9.66 -24.38
N ILE A 197 -5.65 -8.36 -24.11
CA ILE A 197 -4.47 -7.50 -24.32
C ILE A 197 -3.79 -7.14 -22.98
N ASN A 198 -2.47 -7.12 -22.95
CA ASN A 198 -1.70 -6.69 -21.78
C ASN A 198 -1.55 -5.15 -21.68
N GLU A 199 -0.70 -4.66 -20.79
CA GLU A 199 -0.57 -3.22 -20.49
C GLU A 199 0.09 -2.40 -21.59
N VAL A 200 0.86 -3.08 -22.43
CA VAL A 200 1.55 -2.55 -23.61
C VAL A 200 0.80 -2.89 -24.90
N TRP A 201 -0.49 -3.26 -24.80
CA TRP A 201 -1.42 -3.44 -25.91
C TRP A 201 -1.15 -4.67 -26.81
N GLU A 202 -0.46 -5.69 -26.30
CA GLU A 202 -0.20 -6.93 -27.02
C GLU A 202 -1.31 -7.96 -26.78
N GLN A 203 -1.93 -8.42 -27.86
CA GLN A 203 -2.96 -9.46 -27.85
C GLN A 203 -2.37 -10.85 -27.55
N GLY A 204 -3.06 -11.65 -26.74
CA GLY A 204 -2.64 -12.99 -26.32
C GLY A 204 -1.46 -13.01 -25.34
N LYS A 205 -1.11 -11.84 -24.77
CA LYS A 205 0.03 -11.67 -23.84
C LYS A 205 -0.41 -11.20 -22.45
N MET A 206 -1.69 -11.28 -22.12
CA MET A 206 -2.19 -10.99 -20.78
C MET A 206 -1.60 -11.98 -19.78
N GLN A 207 -0.96 -11.47 -18.73
CA GLN A 207 -0.31 -12.26 -17.70
C GLN A 207 -1.34 -13.09 -16.91
N ASP A 208 -1.01 -14.34 -16.61
CA ASP A 208 -1.82 -15.23 -15.75
C ASP A 208 -1.59 -14.95 -14.26
N MET A 209 -1.83 -13.70 -13.86
CA MET A 209 -1.70 -13.27 -12.47
C MET A 209 -2.93 -13.72 -11.66
N MET A 210 -2.68 -14.26 -10.47
CA MET A 210 -3.74 -14.56 -9.51
C MET A 210 -3.40 -14.01 -8.14
N THR A 211 -4.41 -13.51 -7.43
CA THR A 211 -4.27 -13.06 -6.04
C THR A 211 -5.29 -13.76 -5.17
N SER A 212 -4.88 -14.17 -3.98
CA SER A 212 -5.77 -14.72 -2.95
C SER A 212 -5.41 -14.17 -1.58
N VAL A 213 -6.38 -14.14 -0.67
CA VAL A 213 -6.16 -13.80 0.74
C VAL A 213 -6.43 -15.06 1.56
N SER A 214 -5.37 -15.69 2.05
CA SER A 214 -5.45 -17.00 2.73
C SER A 214 -5.67 -16.88 4.23
N PHE A 215 -5.43 -15.70 4.81
CA PHE A 215 -5.63 -15.43 6.22
C PHE A 215 -5.97 -13.96 6.45
N LEU A 216 -6.98 -13.69 7.28
CA LEU A 216 -7.28 -12.37 7.81
C LEU A 216 -7.84 -12.55 9.22
N ARG A 217 -7.20 -11.91 10.20
CA ARG A 217 -7.64 -11.88 11.59
C ARG A 217 -7.57 -10.46 12.10
N ASP A 218 -8.66 -10.03 12.71
CA ASP A 218 -8.76 -8.73 13.35
C ASP A 218 -8.99 -8.90 14.86
N THR A 219 -8.36 -8.05 15.64
CA THR A 219 -8.45 -8.00 17.10
C THR A 219 -8.50 -6.53 17.53
N PRO A 220 -8.81 -6.22 18.80
CA PRO A 220 -8.81 -4.83 19.26
C PRO A 220 -7.51 -4.07 18.99
N ASN A 221 -6.35 -4.74 18.97
CA ASN A 221 -5.03 -4.07 18.90
C ASN A 221 -4.27 -4.30 17.59
N VAL A 222 -4.61 -5.36 16.83
CA VAL A 222 -3.85 -5.76 15.65
C VAL A 222 -4.73 -6.36 14.57
N ILE A 223 -4.38 -6.07 13.31
CA ILE A 223 -4.90 -6.74 12.12
C ILE A 223 -3.76 -7.57 11.53
N LEU A 224 -4.01 -8.85 11.29
CA LEU A 224 -3.07 -9.81 10.75
C LEU A 224 -3.62 -10.33 9.42
N ALA A 225 -2.82 -10.32 8.36
CA ALA A 225 -3.28 -10.77 7.04
C ALA A 225 -2.18 -11.51 6.26
N ARG A 226 -2.59 -12.44 5.40
CA ARG A 226 -1.72 -13.12 4.44
C ARG A 226 -2.34 -13.10 3.06
N VAL A 227 -1.57 -12.62 2.09
CA VAL A 227 -1.92 -12.51 0.68
C VAL A 227 -0.94 -13.35 -0.13
N GLU A 228 -1.43 -14.08 -1.11
CA GLU A 228 -0.61 -14.87 -2.02
C GLU A 228 -0.88 -14.43 -3.46
N LEU A 229 0.20 -14.16 -4.18
CA LEU A 229 0.22 -13.76 -5.57
C LEU A 229 0.94 -14.83 -6.37
N GLN A 230 0.31 -15.26 -7.46
CA GLN A 230 0.89 -16.18 -8.41
C GLN A 230 1.19 -15.45 -9.70
N ASN A 231 2.34 -15.79 -10.28
CA ASN A 231 2.84 -15.28 -11.53
C ASN A 231 2.79 -13.74 -11.65
N PRO A 232 3.27 -12.95 -10.68
CA PRO A 232 3.27 -11.49 -10.81
C PRO A 232 4.01 -11.09 -12.08
N GLU A 233 3.39 -10.24 -12.89
CA GLU A 233 3.88 -9.85 -14.23
C GLU A 233 4.09 -11.05 -15.18
N GLY A 234 3.46 -12.19 -14.90
CA GLY A 234 3.60 -13.44 -15.64
C GLY A 234 4.90 -14.20 -15.33
N LEU A 235 5.76 -13.71 -14.44
CA LEU A 235 7.02 -14.39 -14.10
C LEU A 235 6.73 -15.72 -13.38
N PRO A 236 7.56 -16.77 -13.53
CA PRO A 236 7.36 -18.06 -12.87
C PRO A 236 7.80 -18.02 -11.39
N VAL A 237 7.10 -17.18 -10.62
CA VAL A 237 7.34 -16.98 -9.20
C VAL A 237 6.03 -16.89 -8.43
N ARG A 238 6.06 -17.24 -7.15
CA ARG A 238 5.00 -16.99 -6.19
C ARG A 238 5.47 -15.95 -5.17
N VAL A 239 4.63 -14.97 -4.86
CA VAL A 239 4.90 -13.97 -3.82
C VAL A 239 3.89 -14.13 -2.70
N ILE A 240 4.38 -14.27 -1.47
CA ILE A 240 3.58 -14.34 -0.25
C ILE A 240 3.85 -13.06 0.53
N GLN A 241 2.79 -12.33 0.87
CA GLN A 241 2.88 -11.12 1.68
C GLN A 241 2.11 -11.32 2.97
N GLU A 242 2.77 -11.09 4.08
CA GLU A 242 2.22 -11.20 5.42
C GLU A 242 2.25 -9.82 6.07
N TYR A 243 1.16 -9.46 6.74
CA TYR A 243 0.95 -8.13 7.32
C TYR A 243 0.61 -8.24 8.80
N VAL A 244 1.25 -7.39 9.61
CA VAL A 244 0.92 -7.15 11.02
C VAL A 244 0.72 -5.64 11.18
N LEU A 245 -0.52 -5.17 11.07
CA LEU A 245 -0.87 -3.78 11.35
C LEU A 245 -1.27 -3.65 12.82
N VAL A 246 -0.41 -3.01 13.61
CA VAL A 246 -0.71 -2.66 14.99
C VAL A 246 -1.48 -1.35 14.98
N LYS A 247 -2.73 -1.40 15.46
CA LYS A 247 -3.67 -0.30 15.31
C LYS A 247 -3.11 0.97 15.95
N ASN A 248 -3.13 2.05 15.18
CA ASN A 248 -2.59 3.36 15.56
C ASN A 248 -1.12 3.35 16.01
N ARG A 249 -0.29 2.43 15.52
CA ARG A 249 1.15 2.39 15.86
C ARG A 249 2.04 2.22 14.63
N PHE A 250 2.12 1.03 14.07
CA PHE A 250 3.02 0.70 12.95
C PHE A 250 2.50 -0.48 12.15
N LEU A 251 3.07 -0.67 10.96
CA LEU A 251 2.83 -1.82 10.10
C LEU A 251 4.14 -2.58 9.90
N VAL A 252 4.11 -3.88 10.11
CA VAL A 252 5.18 -4.78 9.68
C VAL A 252 4.69 -5.60 8.50
N ARG A 253 5.48 -5.64 7.43
CA ARG A 253 5.21 -6.46 6.25
C ARG A 253 6.37 -7.41 6.03
N ARG A 254 6.08 -8.68 5.77
CA ARG A 254 7.06 -9.66 5.32
C ARG A 254 6.66 -10.15 3.95
N GLU A 255 7.57 -10.03 2.99
CA GLU A 255 7.36 -10.45 1.62
C GLU A 255 8.32 -11.57 1.29
N THR A 256 7.81 -12.72 0.87
CA THR A 256 8.60 -13.88 0.44
C THR A 256 8.33 -14.15 -1.03
N VAL A 257 9.38 -14.23 -1.85
CA VAL A 257 9.31 -14.74 -3.22
C VAL A 257 9.83 -16.17 -3.26
N GLU A 258 9.11 -17.04 -3.93
CA GLU A 258 9.52 -18.41 -4.25
C GLU A 258 9.68 -18.52 -5.77
N PHE A 259 10.88 -18.91 -6.21
CA PHE A 259 11.20 -19.08 -7.62
C PHE A 259 10.82 -20.48 -8.08
N GLU A 260 9.95 -20.59 -9.07
CA GLU A 260 9.59 -21.90 -9.63
C GLU A 260 10.58 -22.32 -10.72
N GLU A 261 11.18 -21.35 -11.40
CA GLU A 261 12.19 -21.56 -12.44
C GLU A 261 13.41 -20.65 -12.20
N PRO A 262 14.63 -21.10 -12.55
CA PRO A 262 15.83 -20.28 -12.43
C PRO A 262 15.90 -19.25 -13.56
N PHE A 263 16.14 -17.99 -13.22
CA PHE A 263 16.48 -16.92 -14.18
C PHE A 263 17.23 -15.81 -13.44
N ARG A 264 18.10 -15.07 -14.12
CA ARG A 264 18.85 -13.99 -13.45
C ARG A 264 17.87 -12.92 -13.00
N ALA A 265 17.74 -12.72 -11.69
CA ALA A 265 16.69 -11.91 -11.10
C ALA A 265 17.24 -10.75 -10.27
N ARG A 266 16.48 -9.65 -10.25
CA ARG A 266 16.53 -8.63 -9.21
C ARG A 266 15.26 -8.77 -8.37
N VAL A 267 15.39 -8.80 -7.06
CA VAL A 267 14.26 -8.73 -6.12
C VAL A 267 14.41 -7.45 -5.32
N ALA A 268 13.37 -6.61 -5.32
CA ALA A 268 13.39 -5.31 -4.66
C ALA A 268 12.11 -5.07 -3.86
N SER A 269 12.20 -4.90 -2.55
CA SER A 269 11.09 -4.32 -1.78
C SER A 269 11.17 -2.80 -1.91
N ILE A 270 10.16 -2.21 -2.55
CA ILE A 270 10.18 -0.78 -2.91
C ILE A 270 9.22 0.03 -2.02
N TRP A 271 9.58 1.30 -1.81
CA TRP A 271 8.76 2.33 -1.22
C TRP A 271 8.95 3.65 -1.96
N ASN A 272 7.89 4.15 -2.59
CA ASN A 272 7.85 5.36 -3.37
C ASN A 272 7.39 6.52 -2.48
N THR A 273 8.10 7.65 -2.55
CA THR A 273 7.82 8.83 -1.73
C THR A 273 8.18 10.12 -2.47
N GLN A 274 7.77 11.26 -1.92
CA GLN A 274 8.21 12.55 -2.44
C GLN A 274 9.61 12.92 -2.00
N ASN A 275 9.91 12.69 -0.72
CA ASN A 275 11.15 13.15 -0.12
C ASN A 275 11.76 12.04 0.73
N VAL A 276 13.08 11.94 0.64
CA VAL A 276 13.92 11.20 1.56
C VAL A 276 14.63 12.22 2.45
N GLY A 277 14.37 12.17 3.74
CA GLY A 277 14.97 13.09 4.70
C GLY A 277 16.46 12.81 4.94
N PRO A 278 17.15 13.65 5.73
CA PRO A 278 18.54 13.42 6.12
C PRO A 278 18.74 12.23 7.08
N PHE A 279 17.64 11.66 7.59
CA PHE A 279 17.66 10.49 8.48
C PHE A 279 17.70 9.23 7.61
N VAL A 280 18.91 8.80 7.25
CA VAL A 280 19.18 7.62 6.42
C VAL A 280 20.24 6.78 7.13
N GLY A 281 19.97 5.49 7.29
CA GLY A 281 20.95 4.50 7.74
C GLY A 281 21.21 3.44 6.67
N THR A 282 21.95 2.39 7.03
CA THR A 282 22.34 1.32 6.09
C THR A 282 21.15 0.51 5.55
N HIS A 283 20.07 0.43 6.31
CA HIS A 283 18.90 -0.39 6.01
C HIS A 283 17.59 0.29 6.41
N TRP A 284 17.61 1.60 6.66
CA TRP A 284 16.41 2.35 7.02
C TRP A 284 16.47 3.78 6.49
N VAL A 285 15.31 4.35 6.21
CA VAL A 285 15.16 5.69 5.64
C VAL A 285 13.93 6.34 6.25
N ASN A 286 14.04 7.61 6.62
CA ASN A 286 12.88 8.42 6.95
C ASN A 286 12.36 9.14 5.69
N THR A 287 11.07 9.00 5.41
CA THR A 287 10.42 9.50 4.19
C THR A 287 9.19 10.33 4.52
N PHE A 288 8.79 11.25 3.63
CA PHE A 288 7.61 12.08 3.86
C PHE A 288 7.08 12.71 2.56
N LEU A 289 5.79 13.07 2.58
CA LEU A 289 5.14 13.85 1.53
C LEU A 289 4.96 15.28 2.00
N ASN A 290 5.42 16.24 1.21
CA ASN A 290 5.26 17.68 1.50
C ASN A 290 3.93 18.21 0.97
N ALA A 291 3.48 17.64 -0.15
CA ALA A 291 2.28 18.08 -0.84
C ALA A 291 1.79 16.95 -1.74
N PRO A 292 0.97 16.00 -1.23
CA PRO A 292 0.33 15.02 -2.09
C PRO A 292 -0.41 15.76 -3.20
N VAL A 293 -0.36 15.25 -4.43
CA VAL A 293 -0.94 15.93 -5.58
C VAL A 293 -2.24 15.30 -6.04
N ALA A 294 -3.17 16.14 -6.44
CA ALA A 294 -4.44 15.77 -7.07
C ALA A 294 -4.51 16.31 -8.52
N SER A 295 -5.64 16.08 -9.19
CA SER A 295 -5.91 16.60 -10.55
C SER A 295 -4.78 16.27 -11.54
N ASN A 296 -4.38 15.00 -11.61
CA ASN A 296 -3.27 14.53 -12.44
C ASN A 296 -1.95 15.31 -12.26
N GLY A 297 -1.63 15.67 -11.02
CA GLY A 297 -0.39 16.37 -10.68
C GLY A 297 -0.46 17.90 -10.75
N GLN A 298 -1.62 18.48 -11.06
CA GLN A 298 -1.78 19.93 -11.20
C GLN A 298 -1.97 20.66 -9.86
N VAL A 299 -2.44 19.96 -8.82
CA VAL A 299 -2.77 20.58 -7.53
C VAL A 299 -1.97 19.94 -6.42
N ALA A 300 -1.13 20.74 -5.76
CA ALA A 300 -0.48 20.39 -4.50
C ALA A 300 -1.48 20.56 -3.34
N MET A 301 -1.86 19.45 -2.70
CA MET A 301 -2.81 19.43 -1.59
C MET A 301 -2.10 19.71 -0.26
N ASN A 302 -2.83 20.25 0.70
CA ASN A 302 -2.34 20.43 2.06
C ASN A 302 -2.13 19.07 2.73
N THR A 303 -1.07 18.95 3.53
CA THR A 303 -0.82 17.78 4.36
C THR A 303 -0.26 18.21 5.72
N PRO A 304 -0.69 17.58 6.83
CA PRO A 304 -0.01 17.72 8.10
C PRO A 304 1.44 17.22 8.01
N PRO A 305 2.37 17.81 8.77
CA PRO A 305 3.75 17.35 8.81
C PRO A 305 3.84 16.03 9.59
N ALA A 306 4.18 14.96 8.90
CA ALA A 306 4.46 13.66 9.49
C ALA A 306 5.52 12.93 8.66
N ASP A 307 6.29 12.12 9.35
CA ASP A 307 7.37 11.33 8.79
C ASP A 307 7.01 9.84 8.87
N LEU A 308 7.57 9.07 7.95
CA LEU A 308 7.50 7.62 7.95
C LEU A 308 8.91 7.04 7.95
N LEU A 309 9.26 6.37 9.05
CA LEU A 309 10.38 5.45 9.06
C LEU A 309 10.02 4.24 8.20
N VAL A 310 10.80 4.01 7.16
CA VAL A 310 10.84 2.79 6.36
C VAL A 310 12.10 2.04 6.73
N TYR A 311 11.94 0.96 7.49
CA TYR A 311 13.05 0.13 7.96
C TYR A 311 12.99 -1.23 7.27
N PHE A 312 14.11 -1.69 6.72
CA PHE A 312 14.29 -3.02 6.16
C PHE A 312 15.11 -3.84 7.13
N VAL A 313 14.64 -5.03 7.47
CA VAL A 313 15.43 -5.95 8.29
C VAL A 313 16.68 -6.36 7.49
N PRO A 314 17.89 -6.17 8.04
CA PRO A 314 19.13 -6.50 7.33
C PRO A 314 19.19 -7.96 6.91
N GLN A 315 19.54 -8.19 5.64
CA GLN A 315 19.74 -9.52 5.04
C GLN A 315 21.09 -9.57 4.31
N PRO A 316 21.80 -10.73 4.31
CA PRO A 316 23.03 -10.90 3.54
C PRO A 316 22.80 -10.63 2.05
N ASP A 317 23.75 -9.95 1.39
CA ASP A 317 23.70 -9.61 -0.04
C ASP A 317 22.57 -8.64 -0.48
N TRP A 318 21.74 -8.19 0.44
CA TRP A 318 20.76 -7.13 0.19
C TRP A 318 21.34 -5.75 0.49
N ARG A 319 20.98 -4.78 -0.35
CA ARG A 319 21.44 -3.39 -0.20
C ARG A 319 20.30 -2.39 -0.31
N LEU A 320 20.36 -1.36 0.53
CA LEU A 320 19.48 -0.21 0.42
C LEU A 320 19.93 0.70 -0.73
N GLN A 321 18.97 1.20 -1.51
CA GLN A 321 19.18 2.19 -2.54
C GLN A 321 18.11 3.28 -2.44
N VAL A 322 18.52 4.52 -2.68
CA VAL A 322 17.62 5.65 -2.92
C VAL A 322 17.79 6.05 -4.39
N ILE A 323 16.70 5.99 -5.14
CA ILE A 323 16.68 6.15 -6.59
C ILE A 323 15.83 7.37 -6.95
N ASP A 324 16.32 8.14 -7.91
CA ASP A 324 15.52 9.12 -8.62
C ASP A 324 14.71 8.42 -9.72
N ARG A 325 13.41 8.25 -9.48
CA ARG A 325 12.49 7.63 -10.43
C ARG A 325 12.29 8.48 -11.68
N THR A 326 12.47 9.79 -11.60
CA THR A 326 12.21 10.70 -12.73
C THR A 326 13.20 10.54 -13.87
N ALA A 327 14.39 10.00 -13.56
CA ALA A 327 15.39 9.62 -14.55
C ALA A 327 14.93 8.44 -15.43
N GLU A 328 14.11 7.52 -14.89
CA GLU A 328 13.59 6.36 -15.62
C GLU A 328 12.19 6.62 -16.20
N ASP A 329 11.33 7.32 -15.44
CA ASP A 329 9.97 7.63 -15.84
C ASP A 329 9.58 9.07 -15.44
N PRO A 330 9.53 10.03 -16.38
CA PRO A 330 9.17 11.41 -16.10
C PRO A 330 7.79 11.59 -15.44
N ARG A 331 6.88 10.60 -15.58
CA ARG A 331 5.54 10.64 -14.95
C ARG A 331 5.62 10.57 -13.43
N THR A 332 6.73 10.10 -12.87
CA THR A 332 6.93 9.98 -11.42
C THR A 332 7.32 11.30 -10.76
N ALA A 333 7.34 12.43 -11.47
CA ALA A 333 7.73 13.73 -10.92
C ALA A 333 6.99 14.13 -9.62
N VAL A 334 5.79 13.59 -9.41
CA VAL A 334 4.95 13.84 -8.22
C VAL A 334 5.31 12.98 -7.00
N CYS A 335 6.08 11.91 -7.23
CA CYS A 335 6.59 10.97 -6.24
C CYS A 335 7.97 10.49 -6.71
N PRO A 336 8.96 11.42 -6.81
CA PRO A 336 10.19 11.22 -7.56
C PRO A 336 11.19 10.28 -6.89
N ALA A 337 11.09 10.06 -5.59
CA ALA A 337 12.04 9.22 -4.86
C ALA A 337 11.49 7.79 -4.72
N GLN A 338 12.37 6.81 -4.92
CA GLN A 338 12.13 5.42 -4.53
C GLN A 338 13.22 4.97 -3.58
N VAL A 339 12.80 4.53 -2.40
CA VAL A 339 13.64 3.72 -1.52
C VAL A 339 13.42 2.26 -1.90
N ARG A 340 14.49 1.49 -2.13
CA ARG A 340 14.38 0.06 -2.38
C ARG A 340 15.46 -0.73 -1.70
N TYR A 341 15.10 -1.90 -1.18
CA TYR A 341 16.04 -2.86 -0.62
C TYR A 341 16.16 -4.02 -1.59
N VAL A 342 17.37 -4.24 -2.12
CA VAL A 342 17.58 -4.97 -3.36
C VAL A 342 18.54 -6.13 -3.19
N TRP A 343 18.15 -7.29 -3.72
CA TRP A 343 19.00 -8.44 -3.99
C TRP A 343 19.08 -8.71 -5.49
N GLU A 344 20.23 -9.20 -5.97
CA GLU A 344 20.42 -9.62 -7.36
C GLU A 344 21.20 -10.93 -7.41
N GLY A 345 20.77 -11.86 -8.25
CA GLY A 345 21.45 -13.14 -8.39
C GLY A 345 20.76 -14.09 -9.35
N LEU A 346 21.18 -15.35 -9.33
CA LEU A 346 20.56 -16.44 -10.08
C LEU A 346 19.98 -17.44 -9.06
N PRO A 347 18.69 -17.34 -8.72
CA PRO A 347 18.06 -18.27 -7.81
C PRO A 347 17.89 -19.64 -8.47
N HIS A 348 17.93 -20.70 -7.66
CA HIS A 348 17.55 -22.04 -8.10
C HIS A 348 16.03 -22.25 -8.00
N SER A 349 15.50 -23.24 -8.72
CA SER A 349 14.09 -23.64 -8.57
C SER A 349 13.81 -24.06 -7.12
N GLY A 350 12.66 -23.64 -6.59
CA GLY A 350 12.24 -23.79 -5.20
C GLY A 350 12.92 -22.83 -4.22
N GLN A 351 13.89 -22.01 -4.66
CA GLN A 351 14.55 -21.06 -3.76
C GLN A 351 13.55 -20.01 -3.26
N ARG A 352 13.62 -19.75 -1.96
CA ARG A 352 12.88 -18.66 -1.32
C ARG A 352 13.83 -17.55 -0.93
N LEU A 353 13.40 -16.33 -1.19
CA LEU A 353 14.02 -15.12 -0.66
C LEU A 353 12.94 -14.33 0.06
N HIS A 354 13.29 -13.65 1.16
CA HIS A 354 12.35 -12.80 1.86
C HIS A 354 12.95 -11.44 2.19
N SER A 355 12.08 -10.46 2.36
CA SER A 355 12.39 -9.15 2.90
C SER A 355 11.31 -8.77 3.91
N THR A 356 11.73 -8.31 5.08
CA THR A 356 10.84 -7.82 6.13
C THR A 356 10.99 -6.30 6.25
N GLN A 357 9.88 -5.58 6.20
CA GLN A 357 9.83 -4.12 6.32
C GLN A 357 8.98 -3.69 7.52
N VAL A 358 9.38 -2.59 8.15
CA VAL A 358 8.62 -1.88 9.18
C VAL A 358 8.33 -0.48 8.68
N TYR A 359 7.05 -0.10 8.74
CA TYR A 359 6.52 1.21 8.42
C TYR A 359 6.03 1.85 9.72
N TYR A 360 6.78 2.81 10.25
CA TYR A 360 6.46 3.47 11.51
C TYR A 360 6.21 4.97 11.30
N PRO A 361 4.93 5.40 11.27
CA PRO A 361 4.56 6.80 11.27
C PRO A 361 4.97 7.49 12.57
N HIS A 362 5.67 8.62 12.48
CA HIS A 362 6.06 9.42 13.63
C HIS A 362 5.99 10.92 13.35
N ALA A 363 6.02 11.72 14.42
CA ALA A 363 6.02 13.17 14.30
C ALA A 363 7.21 13.63 13.44
N ALA A 364 6.99 14.64 12.59
CA ALA A 364 8.04 15.18 11.74
C ALA A 364 9.24 15.67 12.57
N ARG A 365 10.46 15.30 12.16
CA ARG A 365 11.69 15.67 12.87
C ARG A 365 12.56 16.58 12.00
N ARG A 366 13.23 17.54 12.65
CA ARG A 366 14.34 18.28 12.04
C ARG A 366 15.64 17.60 12.43
N ALA A 367 16.55 17.44 11.48
CA ALA A 367 17.89 16.97 11.79
C ALA A 367 18.56 17.94 12.77
N PRO A 368 19.24 17.43 13.82
CA PRO A 368 20.00 18.27 14.72
C PRO A 368 21.04 19.10 13.94
N PRO A 369 21.28 20.36 14.35
CA PRO A 369 22.32 21.16 13.72
C PRO A 369 23.69 20.54 13.97
N VAL A 370 24.54 20.57 12.94
CA VAL A 370 25.93 20.11 13.06
C VAL A 370 26.78 21.29 13.55
N SER A 371 27.51 21.11 14.64
CA SER A 371 28.48 22.09 15.10
C SER A 371 29.83 21.86 14.44
N ASN A 372 30.39 22.90 13.81
CA ASN A 372 31.76 22.93 13.30
C ASN A 372 32.79 23.44 14.33
N ASN A 373 32.40 23.55 15.61
CA ASN A 373 33.29 24.04 16.66
C ASN A 373 34.44 23.03 16.88
N PRO A 374 35.72 23.45 16.83
CA PRO A 374 36.87 22.54 16.97
C PRO A 374 36.91 21.70 18.25
N ARG A 375 36.12 22.07 19.28
CA ARG A 375 36.00 21.36 20.56
C ARG A 375 34.71 20.55 20.72
N SER A 376 33.84 20.50 19.72
CA SER A 376 32.69 19.61 19.79
C SER A 376 33.19 18.17 19.68
N THR A 377 32.88 17.35 20.68
CA THR A 377 33.04 15.91 20.56
C THR A 377 32.14 15.45 19.42
N PRO A 378 32.63 14.70 18.42
CA PRO A 378 31.75 14.13 17.40
C PRO A 378 30.81 13.16 18.11
N LYS A 379 29.56 13.57 18.33
CA LYS A 379 28.49 12.62 18.65
C LYS A 379 28.39 11.64 17.49
N ASN A 380 28.12 10.37 17.80
CA ASN A 380 27.79 9.38 16.78
C ASN A 380 26.48 9.77 16.11
N ARG A 381 26.58 10.55 15.02
CA ARG A 381 25.44 11.16 14.35
C ARG A 381 24.46 10.11 13.83
N ASP A 382 24.97 8.98 13.38
CA ASP A 382 24.13 7.90 12.83
C ASP A 382 23.24 7.29 13.92
N GLU A 383 23.78 7.12 15.13
CA GLU A 383 23.03 6.65 16.29
C GLU A 383 21.98 7.66 16.75
N GLU A 384 22.32 8.95 16.80
CA GLU A 384 21.37 10.02 17.12
C GLU A 384 20.23 10.10 16.10
N LEU A 385 20.53 10.01 14.81
CA LEU A 385 19.52 9.99 13.74
C LEU A 385 18.64 8.73 13.82
N ALA A 386 19.24 7.56 14.11
CA ALA A 386 18.51 6.31 14.28
C ALA A 386 17.54 6.38 15.47
N THR A 387 17.95 6.97 16.59
CA THR A 387 17.07 7.17 17.75
C THR A 387 15.94 8.15 17.45
N LEU A 388 16.23 9.27 16.77
CA LEU A 388 15.21 10.26 16.44
C LEU A 388 14.15 9.75 15.45
N ALA A 389 14.54 8.89 14.51
CA ALA A 389 13.63 8.24 13.57
C ALA A 389 12.91 7.01 14.15
N GLY A 390 13.33 6.53 15.33
CA GLY A 390 12.81 5.30 15.95
C GLY A 390 13.44 4.01 15.42
N ALA A 391 14.44 4.08 14.53
CA ALA A 391 15.13 2.90 14.01
C ALA A 391 15.89 2.13 15.10
N SER A 392 16.48 2.83 16.09
CA SER A 392 17.17 2.18 17.21
C SER A 392 16.24 1.43 18.16
N SER A 393 14.92 1.68 18.08
CA SER A 393 13.89 1.00 18.86
C SER A 393 13.47 -0.33 18.25
N ILE A 394 14.00 -0.71 17.09
CA ILE A 394 13.72 -1.96 16.40
C ILE A 394 14.86 -2.93 16.67
N GLN A 395 14.54 -4.07 17.30
CA GLN A 395 15.47 -5.17 17.50
C GLN A 395 15.03 -6.38 16.69
N VAL A 396 15.93 -6.86 15.83
CA VAL A 396 15.76 -8.09 15.05
C VAL A 396 16.21 -9.25 15.93
N VAL A 397 15.26 -10.04 16.43
CA VAL A 397 15.57 -11.22 17.25
C VAL A 397 15.82 -12.44 16.37
N ARG A 398 15.07 -12.55 15.26
CA ARG A 398 15.23 -13.56 14.22
C ARG A 398 14.66 -13.04 12.92
N ASP A 399 15.31 -13.29 11.79
CA ASP A 399 14.73 -13.02 10.46
C ASP A 399 15.29 -13.99 9.41
N GLU A 400 14.62 -15.12 9.28
CA GLU A 400 14.95 -16.21 8.36
C GLU A 400 13.72 -16.56 7.52
N THR A 401 13.90 -17.41 6.51
CA THR A 401 12.81 -17.84 5.64
C THR A 401 11.73 -18.63 6.39
N GLU A 402 12.09 -19.32 7.48
CA GLU A 402 11.19 -20.11 8.30
C GLU A 402 10.43 -19.27 9.33
N ALA A 403 11.03 -18.18 9.83
CA ALA A 403 10.41 -17.32 10.83
C ALA A 403 11.08 -15.95 10.96
N THR A 404 10.28 -14.95 11.32
CA THR A 404 10.74 -13.61 11.69
C THR A 404 10.16 -13.22 13.04
N ILE A 405 10.99 -12.69 13.93
CA ILE A 405 10.63 -12.17 15.25
C ILE A 405 11.29 -10.81 15.42
N LEU A 406 10.46 -9.76 15.51
CA LEU A 406 10.89 -8.40 15.78
C LEU A 406 10.39 -7.96 17.15
N ARG A 407 11.27 -7.29 17.90
CA ARG A 407 10.94 -6.58 19.15
C ARG A 407 11.01 -5.09 18.91
N PHE A 408 10.04 -4.35 19.44
CA PHE A 408 9.92 -2.91 19.34
C PHE A 408 9.85 -2.28 20.72
N GLU A 409 10.46 -1.11 20.85
CA GLU A 409 10.34 -0.23 22.02
C GLU A 409 10.33 1.22 21.56
N PHE A 410 9.31 1.58 20.77
CA PHE A 410 9.13 2.95 20.26
C PHE A 410 8.77 3.94 21.36
N GLU A 411 8.15 3.44 22.44
CA GLU A 411 7.80 4.22 23.62
C GLU A 411 8.48 3.59 24.85
N PRO A 412 9.12 4.40 25.71
CA PRO A 412 9.76 3.88 26.92
C PRO A 412 8.78 3.07 27.75
N GLY A 413 9.15 1.84 28.11
CA GLY A 413 8.34 1.00 28.98
C GLY A 413 7.36 0.07 28.26
N ARG A 414 7.14 0.26 26.95
CA ARG A 414 6.21 -0.55 26.14
C ARG A 414 6.98 -1.40 25.15
N VAL A 415 6.95 -2.71 25.37
CA VAL A 415 7.63 -3.68 24.53
C VAL A 415 6.62 -4.40 23.65
N GLU A 416 6.83 -4.36 22.35
CA GLU A 416 5.91 -4.94 21.37
C GLU A 416 6.65 -5.96 20.51
N TRP A 417 5.95 -7.01 20.10
CA TRP A 417 6.52 -8.13 19.35
C TRP A 417 5.67 -8.40 18.12
N ALA A 418 6.29 -8.49 16.94
CA ALA A 418 5.65 -8.98 15.72
C ALA A 418 6.35 -10.24 15.25
N VAL A 419 5.55 -11.25 14.90
CA VAL A 419 6.03 -12.59 14.57
C VAL A 419 5.38 -13.09 13.29
N PHE A 420 6.23 -13.60 12.39
CA PHE A 420 5.85 -14.30 11.18
C PHE A 420 6.37 -15.73 11.30
N ASN A 421 5.47 -16.71 11.26
CA ASN A 421 5.75 -18.13 11.50
C ASN A 421 5.00 -18.98 10.47
N PRO A 422 5.32 -18.84 9.17
CA PRO A 422 4.55 -19.47 8.09
C PRO A 422 4.40 -21.00 8.25
N GLU A 423 5.35 -21.64 8.94
CA GLU A 423 5.38 -23.08 9.16
C GLU A 423 4.76 -23.54 10.49
N ARG A 424 4.22 -22.61 11.30
CA ARG A 424 3.56 -22.89 12.59
C ARG A 424 4.43 -23.71 13.56
N ARG A 425 5.75 -23.48 13.53
CA ARG A 425 6.69 -24.09 14.47
C ARG A 425 6.48 -23.49 15.87
N SER A 426 6.84 -24.21 16.92
CA SER A 426 6.92 -23.61 18.26
C SER A 426 8.01 -22.55 18.27
N LEU A 427 7.62 -21.30 18.51
CA LEU A 427 8.55 -20.18 18.66
C LEU A 427 8.40 -19.58 20.07
N LYS A 428 9.53 -19.33 20.72
CA LYS A 428 9.59 -18.59 21.98
C LYS A 428 9.68 -17.09 21.67
N VAL A 429 8.75 -16.32 22.23
CA VAL A 429 8.61 -14.88 22.03
C VAL A 429 8.45 -14.24 23.40
N SER A 430 9.50 -13.58 23.90
CA SER A 430 9.57 -13.17 25.30
C SER A 430 9.37 -14.36 26.26
N SER A 431 8.42 -14.27 27.18
CA SER A 431 7.97 -15.33 28.11
C SER A 431 6.91 -16.26 27.51
N LEU A 432 6.43 -16.00 26.29
CA LEU A 432 5.38 -16.76 25.63
C LEU A 432 5.95 -17.78 24.64
N GLU A 433 5.15 -18.81 24.37
CA GLU A 433 5.35 -19.74 23.26
C GLU A 433 4.14 -19.66 22.32
N THR A 434 4.39 -19.59 21.02
CA THR A 434 3.31 -19.51 20.02
C THR A 434 3.60 -20.40 18.81
N LYS A 435 2.52 -20.94 18.23
CA LYS A 435 2.50 -21.64 16.92
C LYS A 435 1.63 -20.93 15.90
N GLU A 436 1.09 -19.76 16.26
CA GLU A 436 0.26 -18.96 15.37
C GLU A 436 1.08 -18.53 14.14
N PRO A 437 0.51 -18.59 12.92
CA PRO A 437 1.24 -18.24 11.70
C PRO A 437 1.63 -16.76 11.65
N LEU A 438 0.79 -15.91 12.22
CA LEU A 438 1.06 -14.49 12.46
C LEU A 438 0.68 -14.18 13.89
N PHE A 439 1.54 -13.47 14.61
CA PHE A 439 1.32 -13.18 16.02
C PHE A 439 1.84 -11.80 16.39
N TYR A 440 1.12 -11.18 17.33
CA TYR A 440 1.49 -9.90 17.92
C TYR A 440 1.25 -9.95 19.42
N HIS A 441 2.17 -9.36 20.18
CA HIS A 441 2.06 -9.24 21.62
C HIS A 441 2.66 -7.93 22.11
N ALA A 442 1.96 -7.26 23.04
CA ALA A 442 2.46 -6.11 23.75
C ALA A 442 2.55 -6.42 25.25
N ALA A 443 3.66 -6.03 25.87
CA ALA A 443 3.93 -6.20 27.28
C ALA A 443 4.62 -4.96 27.88
N ASP A 444 4.46 -4.76 29.19
CA ASP A 444 5.28 -3.81 29.94
C ASP A 444 6.71 -4.37 30.16
N LEU A 445 7.62 -3.57 30.74
CA LEU A 445 8.99 -4.02 31.05
C LEU A 445 9.04 -5.20 32.04
N GLU A 446 7.98 -5.42 32.81
CA GLU A 446 7.84 -6.55 33.74
C GLU A 446 7.24 -7.79 33.06
N GLY A 447 6.93 -7.72 31.76
CA GLY A 447 6.40 -8.82 30.97
C GLY A 447 4.90 -9.07 31.16
N ARG A 448 4.17 -8.13 31.77
CA ARG A 448 2.70 -8.19 31.89
C ARG A 448 2.08 -7.70 30.59
N SER A 449 1.05 -8.41 30.12
CA SER A 449 0.32 -8.03 28.90
C SER A 449 -0.27 -6.63 29.05
N ILE A 450 0.05 -5.74 28.11
CA ILE A 450 -0.63 -4.46 27.99
C ILE A 450 -1.97 -4.71 27.29
N ARG A 451 -3.06 -4.42 27.97
CA ARG A 451 -4.37 -4.26 27.33
C ARG A 451 -4.48 -2.78 27.01
N ASP A 452 -4.43 -2.42 25.74
CA ASP A 452 -4.83 -1.09 25.30
C ASP A 452 -6.35 -0.99 25.52
N GLU A 453 -6.78 -0.01 26.33
CA GLU A 453 -8.20 0.32 26.55
C GLU A 453 -8.86 0.91 25.30
#